data_AF-A0A8L2QL23-F1
#
_entry.id   AF-A0A8L2QL23-F1
#
_cell.length_a   1.000
_cell.length_b   1.000
_cell.length_c   1.000
_cell.angle_alpha   90.00
_cell.angle_beta   90.00
_cell.angle_gamma   90.00
#
_symmetry.space_group_name_H-M   'P 1'
#
loop_
_entity.id
_entity.type
_entity.pdbx_description
1 polymer ?
#
loop_
_entity_poly.entity_id
_entity_poly.type
_entity_poly.pdbx_seq_one_letter_code
_entity_poly.pdbx_strand_id
1 'polypeptide(L)'
;MEYCCCCLCMLLPPPPFILLCVTGNSPGCIPSSTCKPVCLRSVEKGRQKNPRSLCIQTQTAPDVLSTERTLELADYKTKCENQSGFILHLKQLLSCGNTKFEALTVVIQHLLSEREEALKQHKTLSQELVSLRGELVAASSTCEKLEKARNDLQTAYEGFVQKLNQQHQTDQTELENRLKEFYTAECEKLQSIYIEEAEKYKTQLQEQFDNLNAAHETTKLEIEASHSEKVELLKKTYETSLSEIKKSHEMEKKLLENLLNEKQESLEKQINDLKSENDALNERLKSEEQKQLSREKANSKNPQVMYLEQELESLKAVLEIKNEKLHQQDLKLMKMEKLVDNNTTLVDKLTRFQQENEELKARMDRHMAISRQLSTEQAALQESLEKESKVNKRLSMENEELLWKLHNGDLCSPKRSPTSSAIPFQSPRNSGSFSSPSISPR
;
A
#
# COMPACT_ATOMS: atom_id res chain seq x y z
N MET A 1 -24.69 -25.13 -17.39
CA MET A 1 -23.62 -24.14 -17.66
C MET A 1 -22.31 -24.90 -17.50
N GLU A 2 -21.94 -25.68 -18.53
CA GLU A 2 -21.07 -25.23 -19.63
C GLU A 2 -19.63 -25.10 -19.11
N TYR A 3 -18.78 -26.13 -19.28
CA TYR A 3 -17.99 -26.43 -20.49
C TYR A 3 -17.33 -25.17 -21.08
N CYS A 4 -16.02 -25.06 -20.90
CA CYS A 4 -15.19 -24.17 -21.71
C CYS A 4 -14.01 -24.97 -22.27
N CYS A 5 -14.23 -25.54 -23.46
CA CYS A 5 -13.17 -26.02 -24.33
C CYS A 5 -13.61 -25.72 -25.77
N CYS A 6 -13.33 -24.50 -26.23
CA CYS A 6 -13.44 -24.11 -27.64
C CYS A 6 -12.12 -24.47 -28.33
N CYS A 7 -12.10 -25.40 -29.28
CA CYS A 7 -12.42 -25.22 -30.71
C CYS A 7 -11.62 -24.09 -31.37
N LEU A 8 -10.61 -24.45 -32.18
CA LEU A 8 -10.77 -24.39 -33.64
C LEU A 8 -9.73 -25.27 -34.35
N CYS A 9 -10.14 -25.73 -35.51
CA CYS A 9 -9.64 -26.88 -36.23
C CYS A 9 -9.02 -26.41 -37.56
N MET A 10 -8.33 -27.35 -38.22
CA MET A 10 -8.21 -27.48 -39.68
C MET A 10 -7.03 -26.84 -40.45
N LEU A 11 -6.29 -27.78 -41.07
CA LEU A 11 -5.98 -27.91 -42.51
C LEU A 11 -4.53 -27.63 -42.99
N LEU A 12 -3.88 -28.77 -43.30
CA LEU A 12 -2.63 -29.05 -44.04
C LEU A 12 -2.43 -28.25 -45.34
N PRO A 13 -1.17 -28.06 -45.79
CA PRO A 13 -0.63 -28.85 -46.92
C PRO A 13 0.90 -29.13 -46.81
N PRO A 14 1.63 -29.46 -47.90
CA PRO A 14 1.98 -30.79 -48.44
C PRO A 14 3.49 -31.17 -48.24
N PRO A 15 4.00 -32.32 -48.77
CA PRO A 15 5.37 -32.81 -48.55
C PRO A 15 6.34 -32.46 -49.72
N PRO A 16 7.64 -32.79 -49.59
CA PRO A 16 8.42 -33.29 -50.73
C PRO A 16 9.10 -34.62 -50.36
N PHE A 17 9.02 -35.75 -51.09
CA PHE A 17 9.34 -36.08 -52.48
C PHE A 17 10.80 -35.84 -52.91
N ILE A 18 11.40 -36.93 -53.41
CA ILE A 18 12.49 -37.04 -54.40
C ILE A 18 13.92 -36.88 -53.83
N LEU A 19 14.94 -37.68 -54.17
CA LEU A 19 15.16 -38.93 -54.93
C LEU A 19 16.70 -39.08 -55.00
N LEU A 20 17.16 -40.32 -55.30
CA LEU A 20 18.52 -40.68 -55.76
C LEU A 20 19.59 -40.52 -54.67
N CYS A 21 20.60 -41.37 -54.51
CA CYS A 21 21.19 -42.58 -55.09
C CYS A 21 22.60 -42.52 -54.43
N VAL A 22 23.42 -43.52 -54.20
CA VAL A 22 23.74 -44.78 -54.84
C VAL A 22 24.94 -45.29 -54.03
N THR A 23 25.02 -46.61 -53.87
CA THR A 23 26.24 -47.42 -53.63
C THR A 23 27.16 -47.03 -52.46
N GLY A 24 27.34 -47.92 -51.49
CA GLY A 24 28.35 -48.99 -51.61
C GLY A 24 29.57 -48.58 -50.75
N ASN A 25 30.33 -49.44 -50.10
CA ASN A 25 30.56 -50.85 -50.29
C ASN A 25 31.48 -51.33 -49.13
N SER A 26 31.70 -52.65 -49.07
CA SER A 26 32.91 -53.36 -48.58
C SER A 26 32.76 -54.18 -47.29
N PRO A 27 33.66 -55.17 -47.05
CA PRO A 27 34.08 -56.24 -47.98
C PRO A 27 34.23 -57.61 -47.27
N GLY A 28 34.46 -58.67 -48.05
CA GLY A 28 34.82 -59.98 -47.50
C GLY A 28 35.30 -61.00 -48.54
N CYS A 29 36.62 -60.98 -48.78
CA CYS A 29 37.54 -62.10 -49.07
C CYS A 29 37.40 -63.02 -50.32
N ILE A 30 38.56 -63.15 -50.97
CA ILE A 30 39.09 -64.00 -52.06
C ILE A 30 39.28 -65.46 -51.51
N PRO A 31 39.29 -66.59 -52.28
CA PRO A 31 40.20 -66.78 -53.42
C PRO A 31 39.80 -67.66 -54.63
N SER A 32 40.59 -67.47 -55.69
CA SER A 32 41.07 -68.43 -56.74
C SER A 32 40.04 -69.40 -57.34
N SER A 33 39.88 -69.51 -58.66
CA SER A 33 40.94 -69.94 -59.60
C SER A 33 40.47 -69.78 -61.05
N THR A 34 41.34 -69.20 -61.87
CA THR A 34 41.22 -68.95 -63.31
C THR A 34 41.38 -70.19 -64.18
N CYS A 35 40.52 -70.33 -65.20
CA CYS A 35 40.75 -71.14 -66.39
C CYS A 35 40.92 -70.20 -67.60
N LYS A 36 42.00 -70.34 -68.36
CA LYS A 36 42.27 -69.62 -69.62
C LYS A 36 42.16 -70.61 -70.80
N PRO A 37 41.72 -70.17 -71.99
CA PRO A 37 41.84 -70.92 -73.22
C PRO A 37 43.16 -70.64 -73.96
N VAL A 38 43.39 -71.55 -74.91
CA VAL A 38 44.51 -71.79 -75.83
C VAL A 38 44.76 -70.64 -76.82
N CYS A 39 46.03 -70.28 -77.06
CA CYS A 39 46.62 -70.27 -78.42
C CYS A 39 48.14 -69.96 -78.44
N LEU A 40 48.80 -70.72 -79.30
CA LEU A 40 50.17 -70.74 -79.82
C LEU A 40 50.93 -69.40 -79.94
N ARG A 41 52.24 -69.43 -79.64
CA ARG A 41 53.24 -68.64 -80.37
C ARG A 41 54.62 -69.32 -80.40
N SER A 42 55.30 -69.10 -81.52
CA SER A 42 56.49 -69.76 -82.09
C SER A 42 57.80 -69.68 -81.30
N VAL A 43 58.55 -70.80 -81.38
CA VAL A 43 59.98 -70.99 -81.76
C VAL A 43 60.90 -69.75 -81.80
N GLU A 44 62.05 -69.80 -81.10
CA GLU A 44 63.39 -70.03 -81.72
C GLU A 44 64.56 -70.20 -80.72
N LYS A 45 65.65 -70.82 -81.23
CA LYS A 45 67.01 -71.09 -80.70
C LYS A 45 67.13 -72.31 -79.77
N GLY A 46 67.92 -73.34 -80.01
CA GLY A 46 69.02 -73.59 -80.96
C GLY A 46 70.28 -74.03 -80.20
N ARG A 47 70.66 -75.32 -80.26
CA ARG A 47 72.04 -75.82 -80.46
C ARG A 47 72.19 -77.35 -80.30
N GLN A 48 72.75 -77.95 -81.36
CA GLN A 48 73.78 -79.02 -81.42
C GLN A 48 73.56 -80.38 -80.71
N LYS A 49 73.63 -81.48 -81.49
CA LYS A 49 74.84 -82.32 -81.71
C LYS A 49 74.58 -83.49 -82.70
N ASN A 50 75.60 -83.76 -83.51
CA ASN A 50 75.86 -84.85 -84.50
C ASN A 50 75.98 -86.26 -83.83
N PRO A 51 76.39 -87.38 -84.49
CA PRO A 51 76.48 -87.76 -85.93
C PRO A 51 76.10 -89.25 -86.28
N ARG A 52 76.03 -89.61 -87.57
CA ARG A 52 76.79 -90.72 -88.28
C ARG A 52 76.15 -91.22 -89.60
N SER A 53 76.91 -91.07 -90.71
CA SER A 53 77.21 -91.94 -91.90
C SER A 53 76.31 -93.16 -92.24
N LEU A 54 76.04 -93.60 -93.51
CA LEU A 54 76.89 -93.93 -94.70
C LEU A 54 76.05 -93.87 -96.03
N CYS A 55 76.59 -93.40 -97.18
CA CYS A 55 77.13 -94.12 -98.38
C CYS A 55 76.13 -95.03 -99.16
N ILE A 56 75.90 -94.92 -100.48
CA ILE A 56 76.69 -95.55 -101.58
C ILE A 56 76.32 -95.04 -103.02
N GLN A 57 77.38 -94.84 -103.82
CA GLN A 57 77.68 -95.00 -105.26
C GLN A 57 76.83 -94.51 -106.47
N THR A 58 77.60 -93.79 -107.30
CA THR A 58 77.69 -93.54 -108.76
C THR A 58 77.50 -94.73 -109.71
N GLN A 59 77.09 -94.46 -110.97
CA GLN A 59 77.71 -94.98 -112.21
C GLN A 59 77.28 -94.20 -113.47
N THR A 60 78.11 -94.25 -114.53
CA THR A 60 78.17 -93.33 -115.69
C THR A 60 78.28 -94.10 -117.03
N ALA A 61 77.76 -93.51 -118.13
CA ALA A 61 78.13 -93.65 -119.57
C ALA A 61 77.80 -94.98 -120.30
N PRO A 62 77.88 -95.15 -121.67
CA PRO A 62 78.44 -94.31 -122.80
C PRO A 62 77.48 -94.16 -124.04
N ASP A 63 77.51 -93.21 -125.00
CA ASP A 63 78.43 -92.77 -126.11
C ASP A 63 77.87 -93.06 -127.54
N VAL A 64 78.28 -92.24 -128.53
CA VAL A 64 78.31 -92.41 -130.03
C VAL A 64 77.17 -91.85 -130.94
N LEU A 65 77.53 -90.78 -131.69
CA LEU A 65 77.38 -90.40 -133.15
C LEU A 65 76.17 -90.93 -133.99
N SER A 66 75.55 -90.28 -134.99
CA SER A 66 75.88 -89.17 -135.91
C SER A 66 74.64 -88.74 -136.75
N THR A 67 74.66 -87.48 -137.21
CA THR A 67 74.13 -86.91 -138.49
C THR A 67 72.62 -86.83 -138.82
N GLU A 68 72.21 -85.55 -138.95
CA GLU A 68 71.33 -84.97 -140.00
C GLU A 68 69.87 -84.58 -139.60
N ARG A 69 69.54 -83.30 -139.91
CA ARG A 69 68.20 -82.66 -140.01
C ARG A 69 67.71 -81.71 -138.89
N THR A 70 68.47 -80.64 -138.76
CA THR A 70 68.20 -79.21 -138.47
C THR A 70 66.79 -78.56 -138.54
N LEU A 71 65.64 -79.18 -138.17
CA LEU A 71 64.36 -78.43 -138.11
C LEU A 71 63.41 -78.67 -136.90
N GLU A 72 63.69 -79.59 -135.96
CA GLU A 72 62.80 -79.86 -134.79
C GLU A 72 63.33 -79.35 -133.42
N LEU A 73 64.56 -78.83 -133.38
CA LEU A 73 65.20 -78.26 -132.17
C LEU A 73 64.70 -76.86 -131.78
N ALA A 74 63.98 -76.17 -132.66
CA ALA A 74 63.40 -74.85 -132.38
C ALA A 74 62.10 -74.95 -131.56
N ASP A 75 61.33 -76.05 -131.69
CA ASP A 75 59.98 -76.17 -131.11
C ASP A 75 59.96 -76.73 -129.67
N TYR A 76 60.97 -77.54 -129.30
CA TYR A 76 61.17 -77.98 -127.91
C TYR A 76 61.86 -76.92 -127.03
N LYS A 77 62.64 -76.00 -127.63
CA LYS A 77 63.30 -74.89 -126.93
C LYS A 77 62.29 -73.86 -126.44
N THR A 78 61.32 -73.49 -127.27
CA THR A 78 60.20 -72.60 -126.89
C THR A 78 59.30 -73.21 -125.82
N LYS A 79 59.11 -74.54 -125.79
CA LYS A 79 58.35 -75.21 -124.71
C LYS A 79 59.09 -75.21 -123.36
N CYS A 80 60.40 -75.48 -123.35
CA CYS A 80 61.23 -75.37 -122.14
C CYS A 80 61.38 -73.93 -121.64
N GLU A 81 61.45 -72.95 -122.55
CA GLU A 81 61.47 -71.52 -122.22
C GLU A 81 60.13 -71.06 -121.65
N ASN A 82 58.99 -71.52 -122.19
CA ASN A 82 57.66 -71.23 -121.65
C ASN A 82 57.42 -71.87 -120.28
N GLN A 83 57.84 -73.11 -120.05
CA GLN A 83 57.76 -73.76 -118.73
C GLN A 83 58.71 -73.13 -117.72
N SER A 84 59.93 -72.76 -118.14
CA SER A 84 60.88 -72.02 -117.28
C SER A 84 60.36 -70.63 -116.93
N GLY A 85 59.70 -69.94 -117.87
CA GLY A 85 59.01 -68.67 -117.63
C GLY A 85 57.88 -68.80 -116.62
N PHE A 86 57.07 -69.87 -116.70
CA PHE A 86 56.04 -70.19 -115.72
C PHE A 86 56.60 -70.50 -114.33
N ILE A 87 57.67 -71.29 -114.24
CA ILE A 87 58.34 -71.59 -112.97
C ILE A 87 58.96 -70.33 -112.36
N LEU A 88 59.55 -69.45 -113.19
CA LEU A 88 60.11 -68.18 -112.72
C LEU A 88 59.00 -67.25 -112.22
N HIS A 89 57.87 -67.16 -112.94
CA HIS A 89 56.69 -66.41 -112.53
C HIS A 89 56.09 -66.97 -111.23
N LEU A 90 56.01 -68.29 -111.06
CA LEU A 90 55.54 -68.93 -109.83
C LEU A 90 56.50 -68.69 -108.66
N LYS A 91 57.82 -68.77 -108.87
CA LYS A 91 58.84 -68.40 -107.86
C LYS A 91 58.72 -66.94 -107.47
N GLN A 92 58.46 -66.05 -108.44
CA GLN A 92 58.27 -64.63 -108.19
C GLN A 92 56.97 -64.38 -107.41
N LEU A 93 55.88 -65.08 -107.74
CA LEU A 93 54.64 -65.05 -106.96
C LEU A 93 54.83 -65.57 -105.55
N LEU A 94 55.59 -66.65 -105.38
CA LEU A 94 55.87 -67.26 -104.07
C LEU A 94 56.76 -66.33 -103.22
N SER A 95 57.77 -65.70 -103.83
CA SER A 95 58.62 -64.71 -103.16
C SER A 95 57.83 -63.46 -102.76
N CYS A 96 56.95 -62.96 -103.64
CA CYS A 96 56.04 -61.86 -103.36
C CYS A 96 55.05 -62.23 -102.25
N GLY A 97 54.50 -63.44 -102.29
CA GLY A 97 53.68 -64.01 -101.22
C GLY A 97 54.41 -64.06 -99.89
N ASN A 98 55.62 -64.61 -99.85
CA ASN A 98 56.46 -64.67 -98.65
C ASN A 98 56.77 -63.27 -98.10
N THR A 99 57.13 -62.30 -98.95
CA THR A 99 57.35 -60.91 -98.49
C THR A 99 56.08 -60.28 -97.91
N LYS A 100 54.91 -60.60 -98.47
CA LYS A 100 53.61 -60.15 -97.91
C LYS A 100 53.30 -60.84 -96.59
N PHE A 101 53.60 -62.14 -96.45
CA PHE A 101 53.45 -62.87 -95.20
C PHE A 101 54.41 -62.40 -94.10
N GLU A 102 55.65 -62.06 -94.45
CA GLU A 102 56.62 -61.46 -93.52
C GLU A 102 56.15 -60.08 -93.05
N ALA A 103 55.70 -59.22 -93.97
CA ALA A 103 55.12 -57.92 -93.62
C ALA A 103 53.88 -58.07 -92.72
N LEU A 104 52.97 -59.01 -93.05
CA LEU A 104 51.83 -59.36 -92.19
C LEU A 104 52.29 -59.86 -90.82
N THR A 105 53.35 -60.67 -90.75
CA THR A 105 53.88 -61.19 -89.49
C THR A 105 54.42 -60.07 -88.61
N VAL A 106 55.14 -59.09 -89.19
CA VAL A 106 55.64 -57.90 -88.46
C VAL A 106 54.48 -57.05 -87.96
N VAL A 107 53.46 -56.81 -88.79
CA VAL A 107 52.26 -56.08 -88.37
C VAL A 107 51.53 -56.82 -87.25
N ILE A 108 51.34 -58.14 -87.37
CA ILE A 108 50.72 -58.96 -86.32
C ILE A 108 51.57 -58.97 -85.03
N GLN A 109 52.90 -58.99 -85.14
CA GLN A 109 53.80 -58.90 -83.99
C GLN A 109 53.72 -57.54 -83.30
N HIS A 110 53.70 -56.46 -84.07
CA HIS A 110 53.54 -55.10 -83.57
C HIS A 110 52.18 -54.94 -82.88
N LEU A 111 51.08 -55.29 -83.56
CA LEU A 111 49.72 -55.25 -83.00
C LEU A 111 49.60 -56.09 -81.72
N LEU A 112 50.25 -57.25 -81.65
CA LEU A 112 50.24 -58.07 -80.43
C LEU A 112 51.11 -57.50 -79.30
N SER A 113 52.20 -56.78 -79.62
CA SER A 113 53.03 -56.10 -78.62
C SER A 113 52.33 -54.85 -78.09
N GLU A 114 51.72 -54.04 -78.96
CA GLU A 114 50.87 -52.91 -78.59
C GLU A 114 49.69 -53.36 -77.73
N ARG A 115 49.03 -54.48 -78.09
CA ARG A 115 47.97 -55.06 -77.26
C ARG A 115 48.49 -55.50 -75.89
N GLU A 116 49.68 -56.08 -75.81
CA GLU A 116 50.27 -56.50 -74.53
C GLU A 116 50.63 -55.31 -73.65
N GLU A 117 51.20 -54.24 -74.23
CA GLU A 117 51.50 -52.99 -73.54
C GLU A 117 50.22 -52.29 -73.05
N ALA A 118 49.20 -52.19 -73.90
CA ALA A 118 47.89 -51.66 -73.50
C ALA A 118 47.26 -52.49 -72.38
N LEU A 119 47.43 -53.82 -72.39
CA LEU A 119 46.94 -54.68 -71.32
C LEU A 119 47.74 -54.52 -70.02
N LYS A 120 49.07 -54.28 -70.10
CA LYS A 120 49.90 -53.93 -68.93
C LYS A 120 49.46 -52.59 -68.34
N GLN A 121 49.30 -51.56 -69.17
CA GLN A 121 48.79 -50.26 -68.75
C GLN A 121 47.40 -50.37 -68.12
N HIS A 122 46.48 -51.12 -68.74
CA HIS A 122 45.15 -51.35 -68.18
C HIS A 122 45.21 -52.07 -66.82
N LYS A 123 46.14 -53.01 -66.62
CA LYS A 123 46.34 -53.66 -65.31
C LYS A 123 46.87 -52.68 -64.27
N THR A 124 47.86 -51.86 -64.61
CA THR A 124 48.42 -50.84 -63.70
C THR A 124 47.34 -49.83 -63.30
N LEU A 125 46.62 -49.27 -64.28
CA LEU A 125 45.51 -48.34 -64.04
C LEU A 125 44.39 -48.98 -63.20
N SER A 126 44.06 -50.25 -63.45
CA SER A 126 43.07 -50.98 -62.64
C SER A 126 43.53 -51.14 -61.19
N GLN A 127 44.81 -51.44 -60.97
CA GLN A 127 45.38 -51.55 -59.62
C GLN A 127 45.43 -50.19 -58.91
N GLU A 128 45.79 -49.11 -59.61
CA GLU A 128 45.73 -47.74 -59.09
C GLU A 128 44.29 -47.34 -58.72
N LEU A 129 43.31 -47.66 -59.57
CA LEU A 129 41.89 -47.43 -59.25
C LEU A 129 41.45 -48.19 -57.99
N VAL A 130 41.94 -49.42 -57.77
CA VAL A 130 41.66 -50.18 -56.55
C VAL A 130 42.34 -49.54 -55.34
N SER A 131 43.60 -49.09 -55.46
CA SER A 131 44.30 -48.38 -54.38
C SER A 131 43.60 -47.09 -53.99
N LEU A 132 43.27 -46.25 -54.99
CA LEU A 132 42.56 -44.98 -54.79
C LEU A 132 41.18 -45.17 -54.18
N ARG A 133 40.47 -46.25 -54.56
CA ARG A 133 39.20 -46.61 -53.91
C ARG A 133 39.41 -46.99 -52.45
N GLY A 134 40.46 -47.73 -52.13
CA GLY A 134 40.82 -48.06 -50.74
C GLY A 134 41.17 -46.83 -49.91
N GLU A 135 41.98 -45.92 -50.47
CA GLU A 135 42.33 -44.64 -49.85
C GLU A 135 41.10 -43.74 -49.66
N LEU A 136 40.20 -43.68 -50.64
CA LEU A 136 38.93 -42.95 -50.52
C LEU A 136 38.07 -43.51 -49.38
N VAL A 137 37.97 -44.83 -49.24
CA VAL A 137 37.23 -45.47 -48.15
C VAL A 137 37.89 -45.17 -46.79
N ALA A 138 39.22 -45.26 -46.71
CA ALA A 138 39.95 -44.93 -45.49
C ALA A 138 39.74 -43.45 -45.11
N ALA A 139 39.88 -42.53 -46.08
CA ALA A 139 39.65 -41.10 -45.90
C ALA A 139 38.20 -40.82 -45.48
N SER A 140 37.21 -41.44 -46.11
CA SER A 140 35.79 -41.34 -45.71
C SER A 140 35.58 -41.77 -44.26
N SER A 141 36.15 -42.91 -43.87
CA SER A 141 36.04 -43.40 -42.49
C SER A 141 36.72 -42.46 -41.48
N THR A 142 37.81 -41.78 -41.86
CA THR A 142 38.46 -40.78 -40.99
C THR A 142 37.63 -39.50 -40.90
N CYS A 143 37.02 -39.05 -42.00
CA CYS A 143 36.11 -37.91 -42.01
C CYS A 143 34.88 -38.18 -41.13
N GLU A 144 34.26 -39.36 -41.23
CA GLU A 144 33.13 -39.75 -40.37
C GLU A 144 33.50 -39.75 -38.88
N LYS A 145 34.69 -40.27 -38.53
CA LYS A 145 35.19 -40.24 -37.14
C LYS A 145 35.42 -38.82 -36.64
N LEU A 146 36.02 -37.96 -37.47
CA LEU A 146 36.24 -36.55 -37.12
C LEU A 146 34.93 -35.77 -37.00
N GLU A 147 33.96 -36.02 -37.88
CA GLU A 147 32.63 -35.44 -37.80
C GLU A 147 31.90 -35.87 -36.52
N LYS A 148 32.00 -37.15 -36.15
CA LYS A 148 31.48 -37.63 -34.87
C LYS A 148 32.16 -36.94 -33.69
N ALA A 149 33.48 -36.87 -33.67
CA ALA A 149 34.23 -36.19 -32.59
C ALA A 149 33.89 -34.68 -32.51
N ARG A 150 33.71 -34.00 -33.64
CA ARG A 150 33.23 -32.61 -33.70
C ARG A 150 31.85 -32.49 -33.06
N ASN A 151 30.91 -33.37 -33.42
CA ASN A 151 29.54 -33.34 -32.89
C ASN A 151 29.50 -33.66 -31.38
N ASP A 152 30.31 -34.64 -30.93
CA ASP A 152 30.44 -34.99 -29.52
C ASP A 152 31.01 -33.80 -28.71
N LEU A 153 32.03 -33.12 -29.24
CA LEU A 153 32.61 -31.92 -28.62
C LEU A 153 31.63 -30.75 -28.61
N GLN A 154 30.89 -30.53 -29.69
CA GLN A 154 29.85 -29.51 -29.77
C GLN A 154 28.76 -29.76 -28.73
N THR A 155 28.29 -31.00 -28.60
CA THR A 155 27.28 -31.39 -27.58
C THR A 155 27.81 -31.16 -26.16
N ALA A 156 29.08 -31.51 -25.90
CA ALA A 156 29.71 -31.27 -24.62
C ALA A 156 29.80 -29.76 -24.30
N TYR A 157 30.23 -28.95 -25.28
CA TYR A 157 30.32 -27.50 -25.13
C TYR A 157 28.95 -26.85 -24.88
N GLU A 158 27.94 -27.21 -25.66
CA GLU A 158 26.55 -26.75 -25.46
C GLU A 158 26.05 -27.12 -24.05
N GLY A 159 26.35 -28.34 -23.57
CA GLY A 159 26.03 -28.77 -22.21
C GLY A 159 26.73 -27.94 -21.12
N PHE A 160 27.99 -27.56 -21.31
CA PHE A 160 28.70 -26.66 -20.38
C PHE A 160 28.10 -25.26 -20.36
N VAL A 161 27.77 -24.71 -21.53
CA VAL A 161 27.12 -23.38 -21.64
C VAL A 161 25.76 -23.40 -20.96
N GLN A 162 24.96 -24.44 -21.16
CA GLN A 162 23.66 -24.59 -20.51
C GLN A 162 23.77 -24.66 -18.98
N LYS A 163 24.72 -25.45 -18.45
CA LYS A 163 24.96 -25.54 -16.99
C LYS A 163 25.43 -24.20 -16.41
N LEU A 164 26.34 -23.52 -17.09
CA LEU A 164 26.83 -22.22 -16.64
C LEU A 164 25.71 -21.17 -16.65
N ASN A 165 24.88 -21.16 -17.69
CA ASN A 165 23.73 -20.26 -17.77
C ASN A 165 22.69 -20.56 -16.67
N GLN A 166 22.42 -21.84 -16.38
CA GLN A 166 21.55 -22.22 -15.26
C GLN A 166 22.13 -21.75 -13.93
N GLN A 167 23.43 -21.94 -13.68
CA GLN A 167 24.08 -21.47 -12.46
C GLN A 167 24.01 -19.95 -12.32
N HIS A 168 24.30 -19.20 -13.38
CA HIS A 168 24.18 -17.74 -13.34
C HIS A 168 22.74 -17.28 -13.04
N GLN A 169 21.73 -17.96 -13.61
CA GLN A 169 20.33 -17.67 -13.32
C GLN A 169 19.99 -17.95 -11.86
N THR A 170 20.44 -19.08 -11.29
CA THR A 170 20.20 -19.39 -9.88
C THR A 170 20.88 -18.38 -8.96
N ASP A 171 22.15 -18.06 -9.20
CA ASP A 171 22.92 -17.11 -8.40
C ASP A 171 22.29 -15.71 -8.46
N GLN A 172 21.84 -15.29 -9.65
CA GLN A 172 21.14 -14.01 -9.81
C GLN A 172 19.84 -13.99 -8.99
N THR A 173 19.02 -15.04 -9.06
CA THR A 173 17.77 -15.09 -8.28
C THR A 173 18.02 -15.15 -6.78
N GLU A 174 19.07 -15.85 -6.33
CA GLU A 174 19.45 -15.91 -4.92
C GLU A 174 19.89 -14.54 -4.40
N LEU A 175 20.74 -13.83 -5.16
CA LEU A 175 21.17 -12.48 -4.82
C LEU A 175 20.00 -11.49 -4.81
N GLU A 176 19.10 -11.56 -5.79
CA GLU A 176 17.89 -10.73 -5.82
C GLU A 176 16.98 -11.00 -4.62
N ASN A 177 16.78 -12.26 -4.25
CA ASN A 177 15.95 -12.63 -3.10
C ASN A 177 16.59 -12.19 -1.79
N ARG A 178 17.89 -12.43 -1.60
CA ARG A 178 18.64 -11.97 -0.42
C ARG A 178 18.61 -10.45 -0.27
N LEU A 179 18.69 -9.72 -1.39
CA LEU A 179 18.59 -8.27 -1.38
C LEU A 179 17.18 -7.80 -1.01
N LYS A 180 16.14 -8.45 -1.55
CA LYS A 180 14.75 -8.17 -1.18
C LYS A 180 14.52 -8.41 0.31
N GLU A 181 14.92 -9.58 0.83
CA GLU A 181 14.80 -9.94 2.24
C GLU A 181 15.52 -8.94 3.16
N PHE A 182 16.72 -8.50 2.77
CA PHE A 182 17.47 -7.50 3.53
C PHE A 182 16.70 -6.17 3.62
N TYR A 183 16.19 -5.65 2.50
CA TYR A 183 15.45 -4.38 2.51
C TYR A 183 14.09 -4.52 3.18
N THR A 184 13.37 -5.64 3.02
CA THR A 184 12.10 -5.85 3.72
C THR A 184 12.31 -5.90 5.23
N ALA A 185 13.33 -6.63 5.69
CA ALA A 185 13.66 -6.69 7.12
C ALA A 185 14.06 -5.32 7.67
N GLU A 186 14.80 -4.51 6.91
CA GLU A 186 15.18 -3.16 7.35
C GLU A 186 13.98 -2.20 7.40
N CYS A 187 13.06 -2.29 6.42
CA CYS A 187 11.79 -1.57 6.45
C CYS A 187 10.92 -1.96 7.66
N GLU A 188 10.79 -3.26 7.94
CA GLU A 188 10.03 -3.77 9.08
C GLU A 188 10.63 -3.31 10.42
N LYS A 189 11.96 -3.32 10.56
CA LYS A 189 12.63 -2.77 11.76
C LYS A 189 12.33 -1.29 11.93
N LEU A 190 12.49 -0.49 10.88
CA LEU A 190 12.24 0.95 10.95
C LEU A 190 10.78 1.25 11.28
N GLN A 191 9.85 0.47 10.71
CA GLN A 191 8.43 0.55 11.05
C GLN A 191 8.17 0.18 12.51
N SER A 192 8.78 -0.88 13.04
CA SER A 192 8.66 -1.26 14.45
C SER A 192 9.15 -0.14 15.37
N ILE A 193 10.31 0.45 15.07
CA ILE A 193 10.89 1.56 15.85
C ILE A 193 9.92 2.75 15.87
N TYR A 194 9.37 3.13 14.70
CA TYR A 194 8.42 4.23 14.61
C TYR A 194 7.14 3.96 15.42
N ILE A 195 6.60 2.74 15.36
CA ILE A 195 5.42 2.32 16.13
C ILE A 195 5.73 2.39 17.62
N GLU A 196 6.85 1.84 18.07
CA GLU A 196 7.27 1.84 19.47
C GLU A 196 7.47 3.27 20.01
N GLU A 197 8.05 4.17 19.22
CA GLU A 197 8.20 5.58 19.60
C GLU A 197 6.83 6.29 19.71
N ALA A 198 5.93 6.07 18.74
CA ALA A 198 4.58 6.62 18.80
C ALA A 198 3.79 6.09 20.02
N GLU A 199 3.93 4.80 20.33
CA GLU A 199 3.31 4.19 21.52
C GLU A 199 3.88 4.76 22.82
N LYS A 200 5.19 4.99 22.91
CA LYS A 200 5.83 5.66 24.07
C LYS A 200 5.28 7.06 24.29
N TYR A 201 5.12 7.87 23.24
CA TYR A 201 4.52 9.21 23.39
C TYR A 201 3.06 9.13 23.79
N LYS A 202 2.31 8.18 23.24
CA LYS A 202 0.91 7.96 23.61
C LYS A 202 0.77 7.57 25.09
N THR A 203 1.59 6.66 25.61
CA THR A 203 1.55 6.25 27.01
C THR A 203 1.96 7.39 27.94
N GLN A 204 2.98 8.17 27.59
CA GLN A 204 3.38 9.35 28.36
C GLN A 204 2.27 10.41 28.44
N LEU A 205 1.61 10.71 27.32
CA LEU A 205 0.51 11.67 27.31
C LEU A 205 -0.70 11.16 28.11
N GLN A 206 -1.00 9.86 28.00
CA GLN A 206 -2.07 9.23 28.79
C GLN A 206 -1.76 9.31 30.29
N GLU A 207 -0.53 9.00 30.70
CA GLU A 207 -0.10 9.08 32.11
C GLU A 207 -0.16 10.52 32.64
N GLN A 208 0.24 11.52 31.86
CA GLN A 208 0.12 12.94 32.24
C GLN A 208 -1.35 13.35 32.42
N PHE A 209 -2.24 12.89 31.53
CA PHE A 209 -3.67 13.15 31.63
C PHE A 209 -4.28 12.49 32.87
N ASP A 210 -3.95 11.23 33.13
CA ASP A 210 -4.46 10.48 34.28
C ASP A 210 -3.96 11.09 35.60
N ASN A 211 -2.69 11.53 35.66
CA ASN A 211 -2.13 12.25 36.81
C ASN A 211 -2.84 13.59 37.05
N LEU A 212 -3.09 14.37 35.99
CA LEU A 212 -3.81 15.65 36.09
C LEU A 212 -5.25 15.44 36.57
N ASN A 213 -5.94 14.43 36.04
CA ASN A 213 -7.29 14.07 36.47
C ASN A 213 -7.32 13.61 37.92
N ALA A 214 -6.38 12.77 38.35
CA ALA A 214 -6.30 12.33 39.74
C ALA A 214 -6.03 13.50 40.69
N ALA A 215 -5.14 14.42 40.32
CA ALA A 215 -4.89 15.64 41.09
C ALA A 215 -6.15 16.54 41.14
N HIS A 216 -6.82 16.74 39.99
CA HIS A 216 -8.06 17.49 39.92
C HIS A 216 -9.15 16.90 40.83
N GLU A 217 -9.43 15.60 40.72
CA GLU A 217 -10.43 14.94 41.57
C GLU A 217 -10.06 15.02 43.06
N THR A 218 -8.78 14.92 43.40
CA THR A 218 -8.32 15.11 44.79
C THR A 218 -8.61 16.53 45.28
N THR A 219 -8.23 17.56 44.54
CA THR A 219 -8.49 18.96 44.93
C THR A 219 -9.98 19.28 45.01
N LYS A 220 -10.79 18.71 44.12
CA LYS A 220 -12.25 18.84 44.14
C LYS A 220 -12.82 18.24 45.42
N LEU A 221 -12.44 17.01 45.78
CA LEU A 221 -12.88 16.36 47.01
C LEU A 221 -12.42 17.13 48.26
N GLU A 222 -11.21 17.69 48.27
CA GLU A 222 -10.71 18.53 49.36
C GLU A 222 -11.52 19.82 49.51
N ILE A 223 -11.86 20.49 48.39
CA ILE A 223 -12.70 21.69 48.40
C ILE A 223 -14.10 21.34 48.90
N GLU A 224 -14.71 20.28 48.39
CA GLU A 224 -16.03 19.78 48.82
C GLU A 224 -16.04 19.45 50.32
N ALA A 225 -15.01 18.77 50.83
CA ALA A 225 -14.85 18.46 52.25
C ALA A 225 -14.71 19.74 53.09
N SER A 226 -13.86 20.68 52.67
CA SER A 226 -13.67 21.96 53.38
C SER A 226 -14.94 22.82 53.41
N HIS A 227 -15.73 22.79 52.33
CA HIS A 227 -17.00 23.48 52.25
C HIS A 227 -18.04 22.81 53.16
N SER A 228 -18.10 21.48 53.17
CA SER A 228 -18.96 20.73 54.09
C SER A 228 -18.64 21.05 55.54
N GLU A 229 -17.35 21.09 55.92
CA GLU A 229 -16.91 21.44 57.27
C GLU A 229 -17.32 22.87 57.65
N LYS A 230 -17.13 23.86 56.76
CA LYS A 230 -17.56 25.24 56.99
C LYS A 230 -19.08 25.36 57.19
N VAL A 231 -19.87 24.64 56.39
CA VAL A 231 -21.33 24.60 56.51
C VAL A 231 -21.76 23.98 57.85
N GLU A 232 -21.13 22.89 58.25
CA GLU A 232 -21.39 22.27 59.55
C GLU A 232 -21.03 23.18 60.73
N LEU A 233 -19.89 23.87 60.66
CA LEU A 233 -19.48 24.83 61.68
C LEU A 233 -20.49 25.96 61.79
N LEU A 234 -20.88 26.57 60.66
CA LEU A 234 -21.91 27.62 60.62
C LEU A 234 -23.22 27.12 61.23
N LYS A 235 -23.68 25.93 60.84
CA LYS A 235 -24.89 25.31 61.39
C LYS A 235 -24.81 25.18 62.92
N LYS A 236 -23.69 24.66 63.45
CA LYS A 236 -23.45 24.57 64.90
C LYS A 236 -23.48 25.94 65.58
N THR A 237 -22.89 26.97 64.99
CA THR A 237 -22.92 28.33 65.55
C THR A 237 -24.34 28.92 65.59
N TYR A 238 -25.12 28.74 64.51
CA TYR A 238 -26.52 29.17 64.47
C TYR A 238 -27.38 28.43 65.49
N GLU A 239 -27.24 27.11 65.61
CA GLU A 239 -27.96 26.31 66.59
C GLU A 239 -27.62 26.73 68.03
N THR A 240 -26.35 27.03 68.30
CA THR A 240 -25.90 27.51 69.62
C THR A 240 -26.50 28.87 69.93
N SER A 241 -26.41 29.83 69.00
CA SER A 241 -27.00 31.18 69.17
C SER A 241 -28.53 31.12 69.35
N LEU A 242 -29.23 30.28 68.57
CA LEU A 242 -30.66 30.07 68.74
C LEU A 242 -31.00 29.47 70.11
N SER A 243 -30.19 28.54 70.61
CA SER A 243 -30.35 27.96 71.95
C SER A 243 -30.15 29.00 73.04
N GLU A 244 -29.15 29.86 72.91
CA GLU A 244 -28.88 30.98 73.83
C GLU A 244 -30.02 32.01 73.85
N ILE A 245 -30.50 32.44 72.68
CA ILE A 245 -31.64 33.36 72.56
C ILE A 245 -32.89 32.74 73.19
N LYS A 246 -33.17 31.47 72.92
CA LYS A 246 -34.31 30.75 73.54
C LYS A 246 -34.19 30.69 75.06
N LYS A 247 -33.00 30.42 75.59
CA LYS A 247 -32.75 30.43 77.04
C LYS A 247 -32.94 31.83 77.63
N SER A 248 -32.43 32.87 76.99
CA SER A 248 -32.61 34.26 77.42
C SER A 248 -34.08 34.66 77.46
N HIS A 249 -34.81 34.37 76.38
CA HIS A 249 -36.25 34.63 76.30
C HIS A 249 -37.04 33.88 77.38
N GLU A 250 -36.72 32.61 77.62
CA GLU A 250 -37.38 31.82 78.67
C GLU A 250 -37.08 32.37 80.09
N MET A 251 -35.86 32.88 80.33
CA MET A 251 -35.52 33.55 81.59
C MET A 251 -36.29 34.88 81.74
N GLU A 252 -36.33 35.71 80.70
CA GLU A 252 -37.07 36.98 80.72
C GLU A 252 -38.56 36.76 80.93
N LYS A 253 -39.15 35.77 80.23
CA LYS A 253 -40.55 35.38 80.43
C LYS A 253 -40.84 35.01 81.88
N LYS A 254 -39.98 34.19 82.52
CA LYS A 254 -40.13 33.82 83.93
C LYS A 254 -40.00 35.03 84.86
N LEU A 255 -39.07 35.94 84.59
CA LEU A 255 -38.92 37.17 85.36
C LEU A 255 -40.18 38.05 85.26
N LEU A 256 -40.75 38.19 84.07
CA LEU A 256 -41.99 38.93 83.85
C LEU A 256 -43.19 38.26 84.52
N GLU A 257 -43.32 36.93 84.44
CA GLU A 257 -44.35 36.17 85.14
C GLU A 257 -44.24 36.34 86.67
N ASN A 258 -43.02 36.27 87.22
CA ASN A 258 -42.79 36.50 88.65
C ASN A 258 -43.16 37.94 89.05
N LEU A 259 -42.72 38.95 88.29
CA LEU A 259 -43.06 40.35 88.54
C LEU A 259 -44.57 40.59 88.48
N LEU A 260 -45.25 39.98 87.50
CA LEU A 260 -46.70 40.04 87.37
C LEU A 260 -47.39 39.44 88.61
N ASN A 261 -46.95 38.25 89.05
CA ASN A 261 -47.49 37.59 90.24
C ASN A 261 -47.25 38.43 91.51
N GLU A 262 -46.04 38.97 91.71
CA GLU A 262 -45.73 39.87 92.83
C GLU A 262 -46.63 41.11 92.83
N LYS A 263 -46.86 41.71 91.65
CA LYS A 263 -47.78 42.85 91.52
C LYS A 263 -49.23 42.45 91.76
N GLN A 264 -49.66 41.30 91.28
CA GLN A 264 -50.99 40.76 91.53
C GLN A 264 -51.19 40.53 93.03
N GLU A 265 -50.26 39.88 93.72
CA GLU A 265 -50.31 39.66 95.17
C GLU A 265 -50.33 40.99 95.95
N SER A 266 -49.50 41.96 95.54
CA SER A 266 -49.52 43.31 96.13
C SER A 266 -50.86 44.02 95.95
N LEU A 267 -51.47 43.90 94.77
CA LEU A 267 -52.79 44.49 94.47
C LEU A 267 -53.90 43.76 95.21
N GLU A 268 -53.87 42.43 95.29
CA GLU A 268 -54.81 41.63 96.07
C GLU A 268 -54.73 41.99 97.55
N LYS A 269 -53.52 42.19 98.09
CA LYS A 269 -53.34 42.69 99.45
C LYS A 269 -53.95 44.07 99.63
N GLN A 270 -53.67 45.02 98.74
CA GLN A 270 -54.30 46.36 98.79
C GLN A 270 -55.83 46.28 98.69
N ILE A 271 -56.37 45.44 97.82
CA ILE A 271 -57.81 45.21 97.69
C ILE A 271 -58.38 44.65 99.00
N ASN A 272 -57.70 43.69 99.64
CA ASN A 272 -58.16 43.11 100.91
C ASN A 272 -58.08 44.12 102.06
N ASP A 273 -57.01 44.92 102.13
CA ASP A 273 -56.86 46.00 103.09
C ASP A 273 -57.98 47.04 102.90
N LEU A 274 -58.20 47.51 101.67
CA LEU A 274 -59.31 48.43 101.32
C LEU A 274 -60.68 47.82 101.55
N LYS A 275 -60.89 46.52 101.29
CA LYS A 275 -62.14 45.83 101.62
C LYS A 275 -62.39 45.84 103.11
N SER A 276 -61.37 45.53 103.92
CA SER A 276 -61.51 45.56 105.39
C SER A 276 -61.78 46.96 105.92
N GLU A 277 -61.15 47.99 105.33
CA GLU A 277 -61.42 49.39 105.65
C GLU A 277 -62.84 49.79 105.23
N ASN A 278 -63.28 49.38 104.03
CA ASN A 278 -64.63 49.63 103.53
C ASN A 278 -65.67 48.92 104.40
N ASP A 279 -65.44 47.68 104.82
CA ASP A 279 -66.31 46.96 105.76
C ASP A 279 -66.38 47.69 107.11
N ALA A 280 -65.24 48.17 107.64
CA ALA A 280 -65.21 48.95 108.87
C ALA A 280 -65.94 50.30 108.73
N LEU A 281 -65.76 50.99 107.60
CA LEU A 281 -66.47 52.23 107.27
C LEU A 281 -67.96 51.98 107.04
N ASN A 282 -68.36 50.87 106.42
CA ASN A 282 -69.75 50.48 106.24
C ASN A 282 -70.41 50.13 107.57
N GLU A 283 -69.73 49.46 108.49
CA GLU A 283 -70.27 49.22 109.83
C GLU A 283 -70.39 50.53 110.62
N ARG A 284 -69.42 51.45 110.48
CA ARG A 284 -69.56 52.83 111.00
C ARG A 284 -70.72 53.56 110.33
N LEU A 285 -70.84 53.49 109.01
CA LEU A 285 -71.89 54.12 108.22
C LEU A 285 -73.24 53.57 108.64
N LYS A 286 -73.46 52.25 108.70
CA LYS A 286 -74.69 51.63 109.24
C LYS A 286 -74.98 52.06 110.67
N SER A 287 -73.96 52.20 111.52
CA SER A 287 -74.15 52.70 112.88
C SER A 287 -74.56 54.19 112.91
N GLU A 288 -74.00 54.99 112.00
CA GLU A 288 -74.30 56.41 111.86
C GLU A 288 -75.60 56.61 111.09
N GLU A 289 -75.97 55.75 110.14
CA GLU A 289 -77.25 55.63 109.45
C GLU A 289 -78.31 55.11 110.42
N GLN A 290 -78.01 54.27 111.39
CA GLN A 290 -78.95 53.98 112.48
C GLN A 290 -79.15 55.22 113.37
N LYS A 291 -78.11 56.07 113.52
CA LYS A 291 -78.18 57.41 114.15
C LYS A 291 -78.75 58.51 113.22
N GLN A 292 -78.75 58.29 111.91
CA GLN A 292 -79.17 59.21 110.87
C GLN A 292 -80.61 58.89 110.48
N LEU A 293 -81.06 57.64 110.33
CA LEU A 293 -82.48 57.21 110.31
C LEU A 293 -83.22 57.64 111.57
N SER A 294 -82.53 57.81 112.70
CA SER A 294 -83.09 58.49 113.89
C SER A 294 -83.05 60.02 113.83
N ARG A 295 -82.28 60.63 112.91
CA ARG A 295 -82.24 62.09 112.56
C ARG A 295 -82.95 62.49 111.24
N GLU A 296 -83.21 61.56 110.32
CA GLU A 296 -83.80 61.70 108.96
C GLU A 296 -85.26 61.27 108.95
N LYS A 297 -85.72 60.58 110.01
CA LYS A 297 -87.14 60.63 110.40
C LYS A 297 -87.61 62.08 110.72
N ALA A 298 -86.69 63.07 110.71
CA ALA A 298 -86.95 64.47 110.97
C ALA A 298 -86.70 65.43 109.78
N ASN A 299 -86.40 65.00 108.55
CA ASN A 299 -86.44 65.95 107.41
C ASN A 299 -86.49 65.28 106.04
N SER A 300 -87.46 65.71 105.23
CA SER A 300 -87.77 65.14 103.91
C SER A 300 -87.55 66.16 102.79
N LYS A 301 -86.99 65.68 101.67
CA LYS A 301 -87.09 66.17 100.28
C LYS A 301 -86.45 67.53 99.96
N ASN A 302 -85.25 67.50 99.36
CA ASN A 302 -84.62 68.64 98.69
C ASN A 302 -84.83 68.57 97.16
N PRO A 303 -85.52 69.54 96.55
CA PRO A 303 -85.75 69.66 95.10
C PRO A 303 -84.47 69.78 94.23
N GLN A 304 -83.31 70.06 94.83
CA GLN A 304 -82.06 70.31 94.10
C GLN A 304 -81.43 69.05 93.50
N VAL A 305 -81.78 67.86 94.02
CA VAL A 305 -81.32 66.57 93.50
C VAL A 305 -81.91 66.29 92.11
N MET A 306 -83.16 66.68 91.87
CA MET A 306 -83.82 66.49 90.56
C MET A 306 -83.21 67.35 89.46
N TYR A 307 -82.73 68.56 89.78
CA TYR A 307 -82.10 69.44 88.80
C TYR A 307 -80.73 68.90 88.37
N LEU A 308 -79.96 68.37 89.32
CA LEU A 308 -78.66 67.75 89.07
C LEU A 308 -78.80 66.42 88.28
N GLU A 309 -79.87 65.66 88.52
CA GLU A 309 -80.21 64.48 87.70
C GLU A 309 -80.49 64.85 86.25
N GLN A 310 -81.15 65.99 86.00
CA GLN A 310 -81.45 66.46 84.65
C GLN A 310 -80.20 67.00 83.92
N GLU A 311 -79.27 67.67 84.62
CA GLU A 311 -77.97 68.06 84.05
C GLU A 311 -77.09 66.84 83.72
N LEU A 312 -77.10 65.81 84.57
CA LEU A 312 -76.42 64.54 84.30
C LEU A 312 -76.97 63.83 83.05
N GLU A 313 -78.29 63.83 82.88
CA GLU A 313 -78.93 63.22 81.72
C GLU A 313 -78.62 64.00 80.43
N SER A 314 -78.52 65.33 80.51
CA SER A 314 -78.06 66.18 79.40
C SER A 314 -76.60 65.90 79.02
N LEU A 315 -75.71 65.75 80.01
CA LEU A 315 -74.30 65.47 79.77
C LEU A 315 -74.08 64.06 79.20
N LYS A 316 -74.88 63.07 79.60
CA LYS A 316 -74.86 61.72 78.99
C LYS A 316 -75.19 61.76 77.51
N ALA A 317 -76.22 62.51 77.11
CA ALA A 317 -76.58 62.65 75.69
C ALA A 317 -75.44 63.29 74.87
N VAL A 318 -74.75 64.30 75.42
CA VAL A 318 -73.58 64.91 74.75
C VAL A 318 -72.42 63.91 74.63
N LEU A 319 -72.17 63.08 75.65
CA LEU A 319 -71.16 62.02 75.62
C LEU A 319 -71.49 60.95 74.59
N GLU A 320 -72.76 60.55 74.49
CA GLU A 320 -73.24 59.56 73.52
C GLU A 320 -73.05 60.07 72.08
N ILE A 321 -73.38 61.35 71.82
CA ILE A 321 -73.13 62.00 70.52
C ILE A 321 -71.62 62.07 70.21
N LYS A 322 -70.78 62.34 71.21
CA LYS A 322 -69.31 62.39 71.02
C LYS A 322 -68.72 61.00 70.76
N ASN A 323 -69.21 59.97 71.44
CA ASN A 323 -68.79 58.58 71.20
C ASN A 323 -69.23 58.08 69.82
N GLU A 324 -70.47 58.37 69.40
CA GLU A 324 -70.94 58.02 68.05
C GLU A 324 -70.08 58.70 66.98
N LYS A 325 -69.69 59.96 67.19
CA LYS A 325 -68.77 60.67 66.29
C LYS A 325 -67.36 60.05 66.29
N LEU A 326 -66.87 59.58 67.43
CA LEU A 326 -65.59 58.87 67.54
C LEU A 326 -65.62 57.57 66.72
N HIS A 327 -66.68 56.75 66.88
CA HIS A 327 -66.85 55.51 66.10
C HIS A 327 -66.95 55.75 64.60
N GLN A 328 -67.62 56.84 64.17
CA GLN A 328 -67.63 57.22 62.76
C GLN A 328 -66.24 57.62 62.24
N GLN A 329 -65.38 58.21 63.09
CA GLN A 329 -64.00 58.49 62.75
C GLN A 329 -63.14 57.22 62.69
N ASP A 330 -63.32 56.29 63.64
CA ASP A 330 -62.63 54.99 63.65
C ASP A 330 -62.95 54.17 62.40
N LEU A 331 -64.22 54.14 61.99
CA LEU A 331 -64.65 53.49 60.74
C LEU A 331 -64.02 54.12 59.49
N LYS A 332 -63.77 55.43 59.50
CA LYS A 332 -63.07 56.12 58.40
C LYS A 332 -61.58 55.82 58.42
N LEU A 333 -60.95 55.77 59.60
CA LEU A 333 -59.56 55.37 59.76
C LEU A 333 -59.33 53.94 59.28
N MET A 334 -60.15 52.98 59.71
CA MET A 334 -60.07 51.59 59.26
C MET A 334 -60.19 51.44 57.73
N LYS A 335 -61.07 52.24 57.10
CA LYS A 335 -61.19 52.27 55.62
C LYS A 335 -59.94 52.86 54.96
N MET A 336 -59.34 53.89 55.54
CA MET A 336 -58.08 54.45 55.04
C MET A 336 -56.91 53.48 55.20
N GLU A 337 -56.78 52.82 56.35
CA GLU A 337 -55.75 51.78 56.58
C GLU A 337 -55.84 50.67 55.53
N LYS A 338 -57.05 50.17 55.26
CA LYS A 338 -57.26 49.17 54.20
C LYS A 338 -56.86 49.66 52.81
N LEU A 339 -57.05 50.95 52.51
CA LEU A 339 -56.59 51.54 51.25
C LEU A 339 -55.06 51.66 51.20
N VAL A 340 -54.42 51.99 52.31
CA VAL A 340 -52.96 52.01 52.44
C VAL A 340 -52.39 50.62 52.21
N ASP A 341 -52.91 49.59 52.87
CA ASP A 341 -52.48 48.19 52.70
C ASP A 341 -52.56 47.76 51.23
N ASN A 342 -53.70 48.02 50.58
CA ASN A 342 -53.88 47.75 49.16
C ASN A 342 -52.87 48.51 48.30
N ASN A 343 -52.60 49.78 48.61
CA ASN A 343 -51.61 50.57 47.90
C ASN A 343 -50.20 49.97 48.02
N THR A 344 -49.77 49.57 49.22
CA THR A 344 -48.51 48.86 49.44
C THR A 344 -48.40 47.58 48.61
N THR A 345 -49.46 46.75 48.57
CA THR A 345 -49.43 45.52 47.75
C THR A 345 -49.32 45.81 46.24
N LEU A 346 -49.88 46.93 45.76
CA LEU A 346 -49.76 47.35 44.37
C LEU A 346 -48.36 47.88 44.07
N VAL A 347 -47.76 48.64 44.98
CA VAL A 347 -46.38 49.10 44.88
C VAL A 347 -45.41 47.91 44.82
N ASP A 348 -45.60 46.88 45.65
CA ASP A 348 -44.77 45.66 45.62
C ASP A 348 -44.92 44.86 44.32
N LYS A 349 -46.11 44.87 43.70
CA LYS A 349 -46.30 44.26 42.38
C LYS A 349 -45.60 45.06 41.29
N LEU A 350 -45.68 46.39 41.36
CA LEU A 350 -45.02 47.28 40.41
C LEU A 350 -43.50 47.12 40.46
N THR A 351 -42.91 47.06 41.66
CA THR A 351 -41.46 46.87 41.81
C THR A 351 -41.00 45.52 41.27
N ARG A 352 -41.75 44.44 41.48
CA ARG A 352 -41.46 43.12 40.86
C ARG A 352 -41.49 43.17 39.33
N PHE A 353 -42.53 43.74 38.74
CA PHE A 353 -42.61 43.89 37.27
C PHE A 353 -41.48 44.76 36.72
N GLN A 354 -41.02 45.76 37.48
CA GLN A 354 -39.90 46.59 37.09
C GLN A 354 -38.57 45.81 37.10
N GLN A 355 -38.34 44.97 38.11
CA GLN A 355 -37.18 44.07 38.17
C GLN A 355 -37.17 43.06 37.00
N GLU A 356 -38.32 42.44 36.70
CA GLU A 356 -38.44 41.52 35.55
C GLU A 356 -38.16 42.23 34.21
N ASN A 357 -38.60 43.48 34.07
CA ASN A 357 -38.34 44.29 32.87
C ASN A 357 -36.84 44.57 32.69
N GLU A 358 -36.14 44.91 33.78
CA GLU A 358 -34.68 45.12 33.79
C GLU A 358 -33.92 43.83 33.44
N GLU A 359 -34.35 42.69 33.98
CA GLU A 359 -33.76 41.39 33.65
C GLU A 359 -33.92 41.05 32.16
N LEU A 360 -35.12 41.28 31.60
CA LEU A 360 -35.38 41.06 30.18
C LEU A 360 -34.53 41.97 29.29
N LYS A 361 -34.35 43.25 29.66
CA LYS A 361 -33.44 44.16 28.96
C LYS A 361 -32.00 43.65 29.01
N ALA A 362 -31.50 43.24 30.18
CA ALA A 362 -30.16 42.67 30.31
C ALA A 362 -29.99 41.40 29.47
N ARG A 363 -31.03 40.56 29.36
CA ARG A 363 -31.02 39.38 28.49
C ARG A 363 -30.96 39.76 27.01
N MET A 364 -31.73 40.76 26.60
CA MET A 364 -31.70 41.30 25.24
C MET A 364 -30.32 41.88 24.89
N ASP A 365 -29.67 42.60 25.81
CA ASP A 365 -28.33 43.15 25.60
C ASP A 365 -27.26 42.06 25.43
N ARG A 366 -27.33 40.98 26.22
CA ARG A 366 -26.45 39.81 26.03
C ARG A 366 -26.64 39.16 24.65
N HIS A 367 -27.89 38.97 24.23
CA HIS A 367 -28.17 38.43 22.89
C HIS A 367 -27.61 39.34 21.80
N MET A 368 -27.82 40.66 21.90
CA MET A 368 -27.26 41.62 20.94
C MET A 368 -25.73 41.60 20.93
N ALA A 369 -25.08 41.44 22.08
CA ALA A 369 -23.62 41.32 22.16
C ALA A 369 -23.11 40.07 21.43
N ILE A 370 -23.73 38.92 21.67
CA ILE A 370 -23.40 37.66 20.99
C ILE A 370 -23.63 37.78 19.48
N SER A 371 -24.75 38.36 19.04
CA SER A 371 -25.01 38.58 17.61
C SER A 371 -23.97 39.47 16.95
N ARG A 372 -23.51 40.53 17.62
CA ARG A 372 -22.40 41.37 17.12
C ARG A 372 -21.09 40.57 17.06
N GLN A 373 -20.78 39.78 18.09
CA GLN A 373 -19.58 38.94 18.11
C GLN A 373 -19.56 37.94 16.96
N LEU A 374 -20.65 37.20 16.75
CA LEU A 374 -20.75 36.25 15.63
C LEU A 374 -20.59 36.95 14.27
N SER A 375 -21.15 38.16 14.12
CA SER A 375 -20.95 38.96 12.90
C SER A 375 -19.49 39.36 12.70
N THR A 376 -18.77 39.73 13.77
CA THR A 376 -17.34 40.05 13.69
C THR A 376 -16.49 38.82 13.37
N GLU A 377 -16.80 37.66 13.97
CA GLU A 377 -16.11 36.40 13.69
C GLU A 377 -16.34 35.95 12.25
N GLN A 378 -17.58 36.06 11.75
CA GLN A 378 -17.91 35.76 10.36
C GLN A 378 -17.13 36.65 9.38
N ALA A 379 -17.03 37.96 9.66
CA ALA A 379 -16.24 38.87 8.85
C ALA A 379 -14.73 38.53 8.85
N ALA A 380 -14.18 38.19 10.03
CA ALA A 380 -12.78 37.80 10.16
C ALA A 380 -12.45 36.49 9.43
N LEU A 381 -13.34 35.49 9.51
CA LEU A 381 -13.20 34.23 8.78
C LEU A 381 -13.25 34.44 7.27
N GLN A 382 -14.16 35.29 6.79
CA GLN A 382 -14.24 35.65 5.37
C GLN A 382 -12.95 36.34 4.89
N GLU A 383 -12.40 37.27 5.68
CA GLU A 383 -11.13 37.92 5.36
C GLU A 383 -9.96 36.92 5.32
N SER A 384 -9.91 35.98 6.27
CA SER A 384 -8.90 34.92 6.31
C SER A 384 -8.99 34.02 5.07
N LEU A 385 -10.21 33.61 4.69
CA LEU A 385 -10.46 32.82 3.49
C LEU A 385 -9.99 33.55 2.23
N GLU A 386 -10.24 34.85 2.11
CA GLU A 386 -9.75 35.65 0.99
C GLU A 386 -8.22 35.76 0.96
N LYS A 387 -7.57 35.92 2.12
CA LYS A 387 -6.11 35.94 2.23
C LYS A 387 -5.51 34.60 1.82
N GLU A 388 -6.07 33.49 2.29
CA GLU A 388 -5.64 32.14 1.92
C GLU A 388 -5.87 31.86 0.44
N SER A 389 -7.03 32.25 -0.11
CA SER A 389 -7.30 32.16 -1.56
C SER A 389 -6.29 32.96 -2.38
N LYS A 390 -5.90 34.16 -1.94
CA LYS A 390 -4.85 34.97 -2.59
C LYS A 390 -3.49 34.28 -2.54
N VAL A 391 -3.11 33.70 -1.40
CA VAL A 391 -1.87 32.92 -1.26
C VAL A 391 -1.90 31.70 -2.18
N ASN A 392 -2.99 30.94 -2.17
CA ASN A 392 -3.17 29.75 -3.00
C ASN A 392 -3.06 30.08 -4.49
N LYS A 393 -3.70 31.16 -4.96
CA LYS A 393 -3.53 31.63 -6.35
C LYS A 393 -2.07 31.94 -6.70
N ARG A 394 -1.33 32.60 -5.81
CA ARG A 394 0.10 32.88 -6.03
C ARG A 394 0.92 31.60 -6.13
N LEU A 395 0.71 30.66 -5.21
CA LEU A 395 1.39 29.36 -5.23
C LEU A 395 1.00 28.53 -6.46
N SER A 396 -0.25 28.60 -6.91
CA SER A 396 -0.69 27.95 -8.15
C SER A 396 0.04 28.51 -9.36
N MET A 397 0.19 29.84 -9.45
CA MET A 397 0.96 30.48 -10.52
C MET A 397 2.45 30.11 -10.47
N GLU A 398 3.05 30.10 -9.27
CA GLU A 398 4.45 29.68 -9.08
C GLU A 398 4.64 28.20 -9.44
N ASN A 399 3.71 27.34 -9.07
CA ASN A 399 3.74 25.92 -9.42
C ASN A 399 3.62 25.72 -10.94
N GLU A 400 2.71 26.43 -11.62
CA GLU A 400 2.64 26.43 -13.08
C GLU A 400 3.93 26.93 -13.73
N GLU A 401 4.55 27.99 -13.19
CA GLU A 401 5.85 28.49 -13.67
C GLU A 401 6.96 27.44 -13.49
N LEU A 402 7.01 26.77 -12.34
CA LEU A 402 7.98 25.72 -12.05
C LEU A 402 7.77 24.49 -12.95
N LEU A 403 6.52 24.06 -13.15
CA LEU A 403 6.17 23.00 -14.09
C LEU A 403 6.56 23.38 -15.53
N TRP A 404 6.34 24.63 -15.92
CA TRP A 404 6.75 25.14 -17.23
C TRP A 404 8.28 25.11 -17.37
N LYS A 405 9.04 25.51 -16.35
CA LYS A 405 10.52 25.43 -16.35
C LYS A 405 11.02 23.97 -16.43
N LEU A 406 10.38 23.05 -15.72
CA LEU A 406 10.71 21.63 -15.77
C LEU A 406 10.46 21.04 -17.17
N HIS A 407 9.32 21.37 -17.78
CA HIS A 407 8.93 20.84 -19.09
C HIS A 407 9.74 21.43 -20.25
N ASN A 408 10.16 22.70 -20.15
CA ASN A 408 10.93 23.40 -21.19
C ASN A 408 12.45 23.30 -21.03
N GLY A 409 12.94 22.54 -20.04
CA GLY A 409 14.31 22.01 -20.00
C GLY A 409 15.43 23.05 -20.03
N ASP A 410 15.75 23.66 -18.89
CA ASP A 410 17.01 24.39 -18.74
C ASP A 410 18.16 23.40 -18.50
N LEU A 411 18.84 22.98 -19.57
CA LEU A 411 20.09 22.22 -19.54
C LEU A 411 21.33 23.11 -19.31
N CYS A 412 21.19 24.29 -18.70
CA CYS A 412 22.32 25.05 -18.18
C CYS A 412 22.36 25.00 -16.65
N SER A 413 23.20 24.09 -16.12
CA SER A 413 23.84 24.30 -14.83
C SER A 413 24.87 25.42 -14.93
N PRO A 414 24.83 26.43 -14.03
CA PRO A 414 26.07 27.00 -13.54
C PRO A 414 26.41 26.43 -12.16
N LYS A 415 27.44 25.59 -12.12
CA LYS A 415 28.28 25.44 -10.92
C LYS A 415 28.75 26.84 -10.49
N ARG A 416 28.34 27.29 -9.30
CA ARG A 416 29.18 28.00 -8.29
C ARG A 416 28.31 28.47 -7.12
N SER A 417 28.62 27.97 -5.93
CA SER A 417 28.26 28.56 -4.62
C SER A 417 29.29 29.64 -4.25
N PRO A 418 29.14 30.39 -3.14
CA PRO A 418 27.95 31.08 -2.61
C PRO A 418 28.21 32.61 -2.54
N THR A 419 27.16 33.44 -2.46
CA THR A 419 27.34 34.82 -1.99
C THR A 419 26.28 35.15 -0.96
N SER A 420 26.79 35.48 0.21
CA SER A 420 26.07 35.95 1.39
C SER A 420 25.31 37.24 1.07
N SER A 421 24.03 37.28 1.44
CA SER A 421 23.35 38.53 1.78
C SER A 421 22.32 38.21 2.86
N ALA A 422 22.79 38.31 4.10
CA ALA A 422 21.93 38.44 5.26
C ALA A 422 21.11 39.73 5.12
N ILE A 423 19.80 39.58 4.95
CA ILE A 423 18.83 40.66 5.19
C ILE A 423 18.08 40.27 6.47
N PRO A 424 18.22 41.02 7.57
CA PRO A 424 17.44 40.79 8.76
C PRO A 424 16.03 41.31 8.51
N PHE A 425 15.09 40.41 8.24
CA PHE A 425 13.67 40.72 8.44
C PHE A 425 13.42 40.76 9.94
N GLN A 426 13.50 41.96 10.51
CA GLN A 426 12.73 42.30 11.70
C GLN A 426 11.26 42.22 11.32
N SER A 427 10.52 41.30 11.95
CA SER A 427 9.07 41.34 11.97
C SER A 427 8.57 41.43 13.41
N PRO A 428 7.50 42.21 13.66
CA PRO A 428 7.34 42.95 14.90
C PRO A 428 6.77 42.10 16.02
N ARG A 429 7.42 42.22 17.17
CA ARG A 429 6.82 41.93 18.47
C ARG A 429 5.62 42.88 18.65
N ASN A 430 4.40 42.35 18.54
CA ASN A 430 3.21 42.99 19.09
C ASN A 430 2.42 41.90 19.85
N SER A 431 2.67 41.73 21.14
CA SER A 431 1.78 42.17 22.24
C SER A 431 0.30 41.86 21.98
N GLY A 432 -0.08 40.62 22.30
CA GLY A 432 -1.45 40.24 22.63
C GLY A 432 -1.44 39.64 24.03
N SER A 433 -1.56 40.51 25.03
CA SER A 433 -1.69 40.17 26.44
C SER A 433 -2.98 39.35 26.64
N PHE A 434 -2.87 38.07 26.99
CA PHE A 434 -3.98 37.35 27.60
C PHE A 434 -4.09 37.82 29.05
N SER A 435 -4.89 38.86 29.26
CA SER A 435 -5.40 39.18 30.59
C SER A 435 -6.54 38.23 30.89
N SER A 436 -6.27 37.24 31.74
CA SER A 436 -7.29 36.50 32.47
C SER A 436 -8.21 37.48 33.22
N PRO A 437 -9.55 37.30 33.22
CA PRO A 437 -10.40 38.01 34.15
C PRO A 437 -10.17 37.42 35.55
N SER A 438 -9.68 38.27 36.43
CA SER A 438 -9.69 38.09 37.88
C SER A 438 -11.12 37.94 38.39
N ILE A 439 -11.29 36.94 39.24
CA ILE A 439 -12.34 36.82 40.25
C ILE A 439 -12.39 38.10 41.11
N SER A 440 -13.61 38.52 41.47
CA SER A 440 -14.07 39.13 42.75
C SER A 440 -15.10 40.26 42.54
N PRO A 441 -15.91 40.66 43.54
CA PRO A 441 -16.57 39.89 44.60
C PRO A 441 -18.07 40.29 44.76
N ARG A 442 -19.00 39.33 44.94
CA ARG A 442 -20.05 39.35 45.97
C ARG A 442 -20.83 38.06 45.97
#